data_AF-A0A7X9EZA5-F1
#
_entry.id   AF-A0A7X9EZA5-F1
#
_cell.length_a   1.000
_cell.length_b   1.000
_cell.length_c   1.000
_cell.angle_alpha   90.00
_cell.angle_beta   90.00
_cell.angle_gamma   90.00
#
_symmetry.space_group_name_H-M   'P 1'
#
loop_
_entity.id
_entity.type
_entity.pdbx_description
1 polymer ?
#
loop_
_entity_poly.entity_id
_entity_poly.type
_entity_poly.pdbx_seq_one_letter_code
_entity_poly.pdbx_strand_id
1 'polypeptide(L)'
;MGDLLGAYSLIFAAITALYSLWYPEMQTYFHDHDWPPDVDPVNIQRQYVELKQMRSTKVIPLFIASIGIAIIFLPTVVSIVNDFFANGISFSTYDPIKICLLFLLVLNGFLIKKIFDLNSEIHGYLKQNR
;
A
#
# COMPACT_ATOMS: atom_id res chain seq x y z
N MET A 1 -15.54 14.46 14.46
CA MET A 1 -14.19 13.88 14.28
C MET A 1 -14.17 12.37 14.53
N GLY A 2 -14.95 11.86 15.51
CA GLY A 2 -15.11 10.40 15.70
C GLY A 2 -15.53 9.67 14.42
N ASP A 3 -16.51 10.19 13.68
CA ASP A 3 -16.97 9.58 12.42
C ASP A 3 -15.88 9.51 11.34
N LEU A 4 -14.98 10.49 11.31
CA LEU A 4 -13.88 10.56 10.35
C LEU A 4 -12.79 9.52 10.66
N LEU A 5 -12.49 9.32 11.95
CA LEU A 5 -11.62 8.23 12.40
C LEU A 5 -12.28 6.85 12.19
N GLY A 6 -13.60 6.74 12.42
CA GLY A 6 -14.37 5.52 12.14
C GLY A 6 -14.33 5.14 10.66
N ALA A 7 -14.56 6.11 9.77
CA ALA A 7 -14.43 5.90 8.33
C ALA A 7 -13.00 5.51 7.93
N TYR A 8 -11.97 6.22 8.43
CA TYR A 8 -10.57 5.88 8.13
C TYR A 8 -10.23 4.47 8.55
N SER A 9 -10.53 4.11 9.80
CA SER A 9 -10.21 2.80 10.36
C SER A 9 -10.91 1.67 9.63
N LEU A 10 -12.16 1.86 9.20
CA LEU A 10 -12.88 0.88 8.39
C LEU A 10 -12.23 0.66 7.02
N ILE A 11 -11.93 1.73 6.29
CA ILE A 11 -11.32 1.62 4.97
C ILE A 11 -9.89 1.06 5.10
N PHE A 12 -9.14 1.50 6.11
CA PHE A 12 -7.80 1.00 6.39
C PHE A 12 -7.81 -0.49 6.75
N ALA A 13 -8.79 -0.95 7.54
CA ALA A 13 -8.97 -2.36 7.85
C ALA A 13 -9.29 -3.17 6.58
N ALA A 14 -10.14 -2.65 5.70
CA ALA A 14 -10.44 -3.30 4.42
C ALA A 14 -9.18 -3.42 3.53
N ILE A 15 -8.38 -2.36 3.40
CA ILE A 15 -7.11 -2.42 2.65
C ILE A 15 -6.16 -3.41 3.30
N THR A 16 -6.03 -3.40 4.63
CA THR A 16 -5.13 -4.31 5.35
C THR A 16 -5.54 -5.77 5.16
N ALA A 17 -6.84 -6.06 5.12
CA ALA A 17 -7.36 -7.39 4.82
C ALA A 17 -7.02 -7.82 3.38
N LEU A 18 -7.20 -6.93 2.40
CA LEU A 18 -6.80 -7.20 1.01
C LEU A 18 -5.29 -7.40 0.89
N TYR A 19 -4.50 -6.62 1.63
CA TYR A 19 -3.05 -6.76 1.70
C TYR A 19 -2.65 -8.13 2.26
N SER A 20 -3.24 -8.53 3.38
CA SER A 20 -2.99 -9.82 4.02
C SER A 20 -3.35 -10.99 3.10
N LEU A 21 -4.42 -10.85 2.31
CA LEU A 21 -4.85 -11.88 1.37
C LEU A 21 -3.94 -11.98 0.14
N TRP A 22 -3.60 -10.84 -0.46
CA TRP A 22 -2.90 -10.83 -1.75
C TRP A 22 -1.38 -10.81 -1.63
N TYR A 23 -0.81 -10.27 -0.53
CA TYR A 23 0.63 -10.13 -0.38
C TYR A 23 1.40 -11.46 -0.31
N PRO A 24 0.93 -12.50 0.43
CA PRO A 24 1.59 -13.80 0.41
C PRO A 24 1.63 -14.39 -0.99
N GLU A 25 0.50 -14.31 -1.71
CA GLU A 25 0.42 -14.79 -3.09
C GLU A 25 1.39 -14.03 -4.00
N MET A 26 1.48 -12.71 -3.86
CA MET A 26 2.46 -11.90 -4.58
C MET A 26 3.90 -12.32 -4.27
N GLN A 27 4.23 -12.56 -2.99
CA GLN A 27 5.58 -12.99 -2.60
C GLN A 27 5.97 -14.37 -3.13
N THR A 28 5.03 -15.32 -3.26
CA THR A 28 5.33 -16.65 -3.82
C THR A 28 5.90 -16.58 -5.23
N TYR A 29 5.50 -15.59 -6.05
CA TYR A 29 6.06 -15.40 -7.39
C TYR A 29 7.49 -14.82 -7.38
N PHE A 30 7.91 -14.20 -6.28
CA PHE A 30 9.21 -13.51 -6.17
C PHE A 30 10.24 -14.23 -5.29
N HIS A 31 9.82 -14.95 -4.26
CA HIS A 31 10.72 -15.64 -3.32
C HIS A 31 10.90 -17.13 -3.58
N ASP A 32 9.85 -17.84 -4.04
CA ASP A 32 9.94 -19.29 -4.24
C ASP A 32 10.36 -19.68 -5.67
N HIS A 33 10.40 -18.72 -6.59
CA HIS A 33 11.00 -18.94 -7.91
C HIS A 33 12.47 -18.53 -7.84
N ASP A 34 13.35 -19.45 -7.44
CA ASP A 34 14.72 -19.44 -7.97
C ASP A 34 14.58 -19.64 -9.47
N TRP A 35 14.52 -18.55 -10.24
CA TRP A 35 14.34 -18.59 -11.70
C TRP A 35 15.55 -19.33 -12.29
N PRO A 36 15.42 -20.62 -12.66
CA PRO A 36 16.55 -21.33 -13.20
C PRO A 36 16.95 -20.63 -14.51
N PRO A 37 18.24 -20.44 -14.82
CA PRO A 37 18.64 -19.82 -16.07
C PRO A 37 18.19 -20.60 -17.33
N ASP A 38 17.73 -21.85 -17.17
CA ASP A 38 17.33 -22.78 -18.25
C ASP A 38 15.82 -23.08 -18.26
N VAL A 39 14.96 -22.06 -18.21
CA VAL A 39 13.51 -22.30 -18.30
C VAL A 39 13.06 -22.45 -19.75
N ASP A 40 12.37 -23.56 -20.01
CA ASP A 40 11.59 -23.83 -21.23
C ASP A 40 10.77 -22.58 -21.65
N PRO A 41 10.87 -22.07 -22.89
CA PRO A 41 10.23 -20.83 -23.33
C PRO A 41 8.71 -20.78 -23.08
N VAL A 42 8.05 -21.94 -23.03
CA VAL A 42 6.62 -22.06 -22.72
C VAL A 42 6.29 -21.63 -21.28
N ASN A 43 7.18 -21.94 -20.32
CA ASN A 43 7.00 -21.57 -18.91
C ASN A 43 7.23 -20.07 -18.68
N ILE A 44 8.21 -19.46 -19.37
CA ILE A 44 8.48 -18.02 -19.30
C ILE A 44 7.25 -17.22 -19.77
N GLN A 45 6.62 -17.65 -20.86
CA GLN A 45 5.45 -16.96 -21.40
C GLN A 45 4.23 -17.06 -20.47
N ARG A 46 4.02 -18.21 -19.82
CA ARG A 46 2.95 -18.40 -18.84
C ARG A 46 3.15 -17.49 -17.62
N GLN A 47 4.37 -17.46 -17.08
CA GLN A 47 4.74 -16.60 -15.95
C GLN A 47 4.58 -15.11 -16.29
N TYR A 48 4.94 -14.69 -17.50
CA TYR A 48 4.72 -13.32 -17.97
C TYR A 48 3.24 -12.93 -17.96
N VAL A 49 2.36 -13.82 -18.43
CA VAL A 49 0.91 -13.59 -18.45
C VAL A 49 0.36 -13.52 -17.03
N GLU A 50 0.78 -14.42 -16.14
CA GLU A 50 0.36 -14.46 -14.73
C GLU A 50 0.80 -13.20 -13.97
N LEU A 51 2.06 -12.77 -14.12
CA LEU A 51 2.57 -11.53 -13.52
C LEU A 51 1.82 -10.30 -14.03
N LYS A 52 1.52 -10.25 -15.34
CA LYS A 52 0.75 -9.15 -15.92
C LYS A 52 -0.68 -9.11 -15.37
N GLN A 53 -1.31 -10.27 -15.22
CA GLN A 53 -2.66 -10.39 -14.67
C GLN A 53 -2.69 -10.04 -13.19
N MET A 54 -1.72 -10.53 -12.40
CA MET A 54 -1.58 -10.18 -10.98
C MET A 54 -1.39 -8.66 -10.81
N ARG A 55 -0.55 -8.04 -11.64
CA ARG A 55 -0.32 -6.59 -11.62
C ARG A 55 -1.61 -5.81 -11.86
N SER A 56 -2.39 -6.16 -12.87
CA SER A 56 -3.61 -5.43 -13.23
C SER A 56 -4.78 -5.67 -12.29
N THR A 57 -4.89 -6.86 -11.71
CA THR A 57 -6.05 -7.26 -10.89
C THR A 57 -5.86 -7.01 -9.40
N LYS A 58 -4.62 -7.01 -8.90
CA LYS A 58 -4.32 -6.92 -7.46
C LYS A 58 -3.47 -5.71 -7.14
N VAL A 59 -2.27 -5.61 -7.73
CA VAL A 59 -1.26 -4.59 -7.38
C VAL A 59 -1.75 -3.19 -7.69
N ILE A 60 -2.18 -2.94 -8.93
CA ILE A 60 -2.62 -1.60 -9.37
C ILE A 60 -3.87 -1.14 -8.60
N PRO A 61 -4.95 -1.95 -8.46
CA PRO A 61 -6.11 -1.55 -7.67
C PRO A 61 -5.77 -1.24 -6.21
N LEU A 62 -4.91 -2.07 -5.57
CA LEU A 62 -4.51 -1.86 -4.19
C LEU A 62 -3.66 -0.58 -4.04
N PHE A 63 -2.78 -0.30 -5.01
CA PHE A 63 -2.00 0.93 -5.05
C PHE A 63 -2.88 2.17 -5.17
N ILE A 64 -3.82 2.17 -6.11
CA ILE A 64 -4.76 3.27 -6.34
C ILE A 64 -5.64 3.49 -5.09
N ALA A 65 -6.16 2.41 -4.49
CA ALA A 65 -6.96 2.50 -3.28
C ALA A 65 -6.16 3.13 -2.12
N SER A 66 -4.93 2.67 -1.90
CA SER A 66 -4.07 3.15 -0.81
C SER A 66 -3.71 4.63 -0.99
N ILE A 67 -3.37 5.04 -2.22
CA ILE A 67 -3.14 6.45 -2.56
C ILE A 67 -4.41 7.28 -2.40
N GLY A 68 -5.56 6.76 -2.83
CA GLY A 68 -6.84 7.44 -2.70
C GLY A 68 -7.15 7.80 -1.24
N ILE A 69 -6.95 6.84 -0.32
CA ILE A 69 -7.07 7.12 1.12
C ILE A 69 -6.08 8.20 1.55
N ALA A 70 -4.82 8.08 1.16
CA ALA A 70 -3.83 9.08 1.53
C ALA A 70 -4.28 10.48 1.09
N ILE A 71 -4.68 10.65 -0.17
CA ILE A 71 -5.15 11.94 -0.71
C ILE A 71 -6.38 12.48 0.03
N ILE A 72 -7.36 11.63 0.35
CA ILE A 72 -8.58 12.04 1.05
C ILE A 72 -8.27 12.58 2.44
N PHE A 73 -7.36 11.94 3.17
CA PHE A 73 -7.10 12.25 4.58
C PHE A 73 -5.86 13.11 4.81
N LEU A 74 -5.01 13.31 3.80
CA LEU A 74 -3.82 14.15 3.86
C LEU A 74 -4.13 15.59 4.33
N PRO A 75 -5.16 16.29 3.80
CA PRO A 75 -5.44 17.67 4.21
C PRO A 75 -5.77 17.77 5.71
N THR A 76 -6.52 16.80 6.22
CA THR A 76 -6.86 16.72 7.65
C THR A 76 -5.62 16.54 8.50
N VAL A 77 -4.72 15.64 8.09
CA VAL A 77 -3.47 15.41 8.84
C VAL A 77 -2.53 16.61 8.75
N VAL A 78 -2.43 17.27 7.60
CA VAL A 78 -1.65 18.51 7.45
C VAL A 78 -2.17 19.60 8.39
N SER A 79 -3.50 19.77 8.51
CA SER A 79 -4.09 20.69 9.48
C SER A 79 -3.70 20.33 10.91
N ILE A 80 -3.76 19.04 11.28
CA ILE A 80 -3.37 18.57 12.61
C ILE A 80 -1.90 18.88 12.91
N VAL A 81 -1.01 18.64 11.94
CA VAL A 81 0.43 18.89 12.07
C VAL A 81 0.70 20.40 12.19
N ASN A 82 0.05 21.22 11.38
CA ASN A 82 0.19 22.68 11.46
C ASN A 82 -0.27 23.23 12.81
N ASP A 83 -1.42 22.74 13.32
CA ASP A 83 -1.91 23.12 14.65
C ASP A 83 -0.87 22.79 15.75
N PHE A 84 -0.20 21.65 15.61
CA PHE A 84 0.81 21.17 16.54
C PHE A 84 2.08 22.04 16.52
N PHE A 85 2.53 22.46 15.34
CA PHE A 85 3.67 23.38 15.21
C PHE A 85 3.33 24.80 15.67
N ALA A 86 2.10 25.27 15.44
CA ALA A 86 1.67 26.61 15.80
C ALA A 86 1.46 26.78 17.32
N ASN A 87 0.85 25.79 17.97
CA ASN A 87 0.43 25.89 19.38
C ASN A 87 1.29 25.07 20.36
N GLY A 88 2.21 24.24 19.84
CA GLY A 88 3.02 23.33 20.64
C GLY A 88 2.24 22.15 21.22
N ILE A 89 2.95 21.30 21.97
CA ILE A 89 2.38 20.13 22.64
C ILE A 89 1.96 20.55 24.05
N SER A 90 0.68 20.89 24.23
CA SER A 90 0.12 21.05 25.57
C SER A 90 -0.78 19.86 25.91
N PHE A 91 -0.70 19.37 27.14
CA PHE A 91 -1.61 18.34 27.66
C PHE A 91 -3.08 18.79 27.63
N SER A 92 -3.34 20.11 27.66
CA SER A 92 -4.69 20.65 27.51
C SER A 92 -5.24 20.58 26.08
N THR A 93 -4.38 20.40 25.08
CA THR A 93 -4.74 20.33 23.65
C THR A 93 -4.57 18.92 23.08
N TYR A 94 -4.28 17.95 23.95
CA TYR A 94 -4.12 16.54 23.59
C TYR A 94 -5.46 15.95 23.13
N ASP A 95 -5.48 15.49 21.88
CA ASP A 95 -6.62 14.80 21.29
C ASP A 95 -6.17 13.41 20.77
N PRO A 96 -6.58 12.31 21.43
CA PRO A 96 -6.25 10.96 21.00
C PRO A 96 -6.65 10.67 19.55
N ILE A 97 -7.76 11.25 19.07
CA ILE A 97 -8.30 10.99 17.74
C ILE A 97 -7.33 11.53 16.68
N LYS A 98 -6.76 12.72 16.90
CA LYS A 98 -5.78 13.34 16.00
C LYS A 98 -4.51 12.50 15.88
N ILE A 99 -4.03 11.96 17.00
CA ILE A 99 -2.83 11.11 17.03
C ILE A 99 -3.08 9.77 16.32
N CYS A 100 -4.25 9.15 16.55
CA CYS A 100 -4.63 7.93 15.84
C CYS A 100 -4.71 8.15 14.33
N LEU A 101 -5.29 9.26 13.87
CA LEU A 101 -5.33 9.60 12.44
C LEU A 101 -3.93 9.78 11.85
N LEU A 102 -3.04 10.48 12.56
CA LEU A 102 -1.64 10.62 12.17
C LEU A 102 -0.94 9.27 12.03
N PHE A 103 -1.09 8.41 13.04
CA PHE A 103 -0.49 7.07 13.06
C PHE A 103 -1.00 6.21 11.90
N LEU A 104 -2.31 6.21 11.65
CA LEU A 104 -2.91 5.45 10.57
C LEU A 104 -2.45 5.96 9.19
N LEU A 105 -2.28 7.26 9.01
CA LEU A 105 -1.71 7.81 7.76
C LEU A 105 -0.27 7.36 7.54
N VAL A 106 0.55 7.33 8.60
CA VAL A 106 1.93 6.83 8.52
C VAL A 106 1.94 5.35 8.11
N LEU A 107 1.08 4.52 8.71
CA LEU A 107 0.94 3.12 8.31
C LEU A 107 0.48 2.96 6.87
N ASN A 108 -0.49 3.76 6.42
CA ASN A 108 -0.92 3.73 5.01
C ASN A 108 0.24 4.12 4.08
N GLY A 109 1.04 5.12 4.45
CA GLY A 109 2.27 5.47 3.72
C GLY A 109 3.25 4.31 3.60
N PHE A 110 3.41 3.52 4.66
CA PHE A 110 4.23 2.31 4.63
C PHE A 110 3.67 1.25 3.65
N LEU A 111 2.36 1.03 3.62
CA LEU A 111 1.71 0.10 2.68
C LEU A 111 1.87 0.55 1.22
N ILE A 112 1.68 1.85 0.96
CA ILE A 112 1.88 2.44 -0.37
C ILE A 112 3.30 2.18 -0.84
N LYS A 113 4.30 2.44 0.00
CA LYS A 113 5.71 2.19 -0.32
C LYS A 113 5.94 0.71 -0.68
N LYS A 114 5.44 -0.20 0.14
CA LYS A 114 5.61 -1.65 -0.10
C LYS A 114 4.97 -2.11 -1.41
N ILE A 115 3.78 -1.61 -1.75
CA ILE A 115 3.14 -1.92 -3.05
C ILE A 115 3.92 -1.30 -4.21
N PHE A 116 4.42 -0.08 -4.03
CA PHE A 116 5.21 0.61 -5.05
C PHE A 116 6.48 -0.16 -5.38
N ASP A 117 7.24 -0.56 -4.36
CA ASP A 117 8.46 -1.36 -4.50
C ASP A 117 8.15 -2.64 -5.29
N LEU A 118 7.10 -3.38 -4.89
CA LEU A 118 6.66 -4.58 -5.59
C LEU A 118 6.24 -4.32 -7.04
N ASN A 119 5.49 -3.25 -7.31
CA ASN A 119 5.07 -2.90 -8.65
C ASN A 119 6.27 -2.55 -9.55
N SER A 120 7.28 -1.88 -8.99
CA SER A 120 8.53 -1.56 -9.69
C SER A 120 9.31 -2.81 -10.06
N GLU A 121 9.35 -3.79 -9.16
CA GLU A 121 10.00 -5.08 -9.38
C GLU A 121 9.29 -5.86 -10.49
N ILE A 122 7.96 -6.01 -10.42
CA ILE A 122 7.15 -6.62 -11.48
C ILE A 122 7.40 -5.92 -12.82
N HIS A 123 7.44 -4.58 -12.85
CA HIS A 123 7.69 -3.83 -14.07
C HIS A 123 9.09 -4.10 -14.65
N GLY A 124 10.11 -4.23 -13.81
CA GLY A 124 11.47 -4.60 -14.22
C GLY A 124 11.49 -5.97 -14.92
N TYR A 125 10.88 -6.99 -14.30
CA TYR A 125 10.79 -8.33 -14.87
C TYR A 125 10.05 -8.37 -16.21
N LEU A 126 8.90 -7.67 -16.31
CA LEU A 126 8.13 -7.61 -17.55
C LEU A 126 8.90 -6.88 -18.67
N LYS A 127 9.83 -5.98 -18.34
CA LYS A 127 10.66 -5.28 -19.34
C LYS A 127 11.81 -6.16 -19.85
N GLN A 128 12.38 -7.01 -19.00
CA GLN A 128 13.49 -7.90 -19.36
C GLN A 128 13.04 -9.06 -20.27
N ASN A 129 11.81 -9.52 -20.12
CA ASN A 129 11.25 -10.69 -20.82
C ASN A 129 10.30 -10.32 -21.98
N ARG A 130 10.40 -9.10 -22.52
CA ARG A 130 9.61 -8.61 -23.67
C ARG A 130 10.46 -8.55 -24.92
#